data_AF-A0A0C9TPL5-F1
#
_entry.id   AF-A0A0C9TPL5-F1
#
_cell.length_a   1.000
_cell.length_b   1.000
_cell.length_c   1.000
_cell.angle_alpha   90.00
_cell.angle_beta   90.00
_cell.angle_gamma   90.00
#
_symmetry.space_group_name_H-M   'P 1'
#
loop_
_entity.id
_entity.type
_entity.pdbx_description
1 polymer ?
#
loop_
_entity_poly.entity_id
_entity_poly.type
_entity_poly.pdbx_seq_one_letter_code
_entity_poly.pdbx_strand_id
1 'polypeptide(L)'
;MYLQWFSQRRARALALAIAGFLSLDVVKAGNTTCAGNLTDWYTNAVGETACDTYQRLRQICNPQYQVPSFRANTPGDQCDDQLHDCCCNSISWALSMLCMNCQWDVIGGASSGIDAGVGAYGMYRAPTGAFCSPGTNQSLPADIQTAACNAGIKLDNFLYGLFWTDGSWYFVYTMDTASRDQVENNNNTFTHCNSTTSTTSSALPSTSASGSTSASGSVPTTNQVTSSSQSSHPSTASVAGGTVGGILGLALLLGLAFICWRKRRVHRPLPTTDIDAPTT
;
A
#
# COMPACT_ATOMS: atom_id res chain seq x y z
N MET A 1 -37.26 -37.94 -28.03
CA MET A 1 -36.43 -38.05 -26.81
C MET A 1 -34.96 -37.59 -27.00
N TYR A 2 -34.64 -36.71 -27.97
CA TYR A 2 -33.26 -36.27 -28.25
C TYR A 2 -33.01 -34.76 -28.05
N LEU A 3 -34.07 -33.94 -27.96
CA LEU A 3 -33.97 -32.48 -27.85
C LEU A 3 -33.73 -31.98 -26.41
N GLN A 4 -33.99 -32.79 -25.38
CA GLN A 4 -33.78 -32.38 -23.98
C GLN A 4 -32.31 -32.47 -23.53
N TRP A 5 -31.50 -33.27 -24.22
CA TRP A 5 -30.11 -33.54 -23.80
C TRP A 5 -29.14 -32.41 -24.19
N PHE A 6 -29.39 -31.72 -25.31
CA PHE A 6 -28.56 -30.59 -25.75
C PHE A 6 -28.79 -29.31 -24.93
N SER A 7 -29.98 -29.13 -24.37
CA SER A 7 -30.33 -27.97 -23.54
C SER A 7 -29.58 -27.97 -22.19
N GLN A 8 -29.42 -29.14 -21.56
CA GLN A 8 -28.70 -29.27 -20.30
C GLN A 8 -27.19 -29.00 -20.41
N ARG A 9 -26.57 -29.32 -21.56
CA ARG A 9 -25.12 -29.11 -21.77
C ARG A 9 -24.78 -27.62 -21.92
N ARG A 10 -25.64 -26.83 -22.57
CA ARG A 10 -25.43 -25.38 -22.73
C ARG A 10 -25.65 -24.60 -21.43
N ALA A 11 -26.62 -25.01 -20.61
CA ALA A 11 -26.87 -24.39 -19.31
C ALA A 11 -25.71 -24.60 -18.31
N ARG A 12 -25.03 -25.75 -18.35
CA ARG A 12 -23.84 -26.02 -17.51
C ARG A 12 -22.61 -25.22 -17.93
N ALA A 13 -22.42 -25.02 -19.24
CA ALA A 13 -21.30 -24.21 -19.74
C ALA A 13 -21.44 -22.72 -19.37
N LEU A 14 -22.65 -22.17 -19.39
CA LEU A 14 -22.94 -20.80 -18.97
C LEU A 14 -22.81 -20.60 -17.45
N ALA A 15 -23.19 -21.59 -16.64
CA ALA A 15 -23.02 -21.52 -15.18
C ALA A 15 -21.54 -21.53 -14.75
N LEU A 16 -20.67 -22.26 -15.46
CA LEU A 16 -19.23 -22.26 -15.21
C LEU A 16 -18.55 -20.96 -15.68
N ALA A 17 -19.02 -20.35 -16.77
CA ALA A 17 -18.51 -19.06 -17.24
C ALA A 17 -18.83 -17.92 -16.25
N ILE A 18 -20.02 -17.92 -15.62
CA ILE A 18 -20.40 -16.90 -14.63
C ILE A 18 -19.65 -17.11 -13.29
N ALA A 19 -19.32 -18.35 -12.93
CA ALA A 19 -18.50 -18.64 -11.76
C ALA A 19 -17.02 -18.23 -11.92
N GLY A 20 -16.52 -18.13 -13.16
CA GLY A 20 -15.14 -17.70 -13.44
C GLY A 20 -14.92 -16.17 -13.42
N PHE A 21 -15.98 -15.37 -13.51
CA PHE A 21 -15.90 -13.89 -13.49
C PHE A 21 -16.17 -13.26 -12.11
N LEU A 22 -16.48 -14.07 -11.10
CA LEU A 22 -16.59 -13.65 -9.70
C LEU A 22 -15.41 -14.18 -8.87
N SER A 23 -14.21 -14.20 -9.45
CA SER A 23 -13.00 -14.07 -8.64
C SER A 23 -12.98 -12.64 -8.10
N LEU A 24 -13.76 -12.40 -7.04
CA LEU A 24 -13.33 -11.42 -6.05
C LEU A 24 -11.98 -11.95 -5.58
N ASP A 25 -10.91 -11.33 -6.05
CA ASP A 25 -9.66 -11.35 -5.32
C ASP A 25 -10.01 -10.80 -3.94
N VAL A 26 -10.34 -11.72 -3.01
CA VAL A 26 -10.11 -11.45 -1.61
C VAL A 26 -8.61 -11.25 -1.56
N VAL A 27 -8.18 -10.00 -1.70
CA VAL A 27 -6.83 -9.59 -1.35
C VAL A 27 -6.74 -9.98 0.11
N LYS A 28 -6.15 -11.15 0.35
CA LYS A 28 -5.79 -11.57 1.68
C LYS A 28 -4.77 -10.53 2.08
N ALA A 29 -5.17 -9.58 2.94
CA ALA A 29 -4.29 -8.57 3.50
C ALA A 29 -3.00 -9.30 3.90
N GLY A 30 -1.89 -8.99 3.23
CA GLY A 30 -0.60 -9.53 3.62
C GLY A 30 -0.27 -9.00 5.02
N ASN A 31 0.73 -9.56 5.69
CA ASN A 31 1.16 -9.00 6.98
C ASN A 31 1.68 -7.56 6.88
N THR A 32 1.87 -7.05 5.65
CA THR A 32 2.18 -5.63 5.40
C THR A 32 0.98 -4.76 5.06
N THR A 33 -0.21 -5.34 4.88
CA THR A 33 -1.44 -4.57 4.64
C THR A 33 -2.06 -4.14 5.95
N CYS A 34 -2.39 -2.85 6.08
CA CYS A 34 -3.03 -2.34 7.30
C CYS A 34 -4.47 -2.82 7.42
N ALA A 35 -4.89 -3.13 8.64
CA ALA A 35 -6.24 -3.59 8.94
C ALA A 35 -7.26 -2.43 9.05
N GLY A 36 -6.78 -1.20 9.24
CA GLY A 36 -7.56 0.03 9.14
C GLY A 36 -6.74 1.21 8.62
N ASN A 37 -7.18 2.43 8.93
CA ASN A 37 -6.64 3.69 8.40
C ASN A 37 -5.80 4.50 9.40
N LEU A 38 -5.54 3.96 10.59
CA LEU A 38 -4.84 4.66 11.66
C LEU A 38 -3.44 5.16 11.24
N THR A 39 -2.77 4.45 10.33
CA THR A 39 -1.44 4.81 9.80
C THR A 39 -1.48 5.40 8.38
N ASP A 40 -2.65 5.82 7.87
CA ASP A 40 -2.76 6.38 6.51
C ASP A 40 -1.93 7.64 6.32
N TRP A 41 -1.74 8.45 7.36
CA TRP A 41 -0.86 9.62 7.32
C TRP A 41 0.58 9.25 6.90
N TYR A 42 1.08 8.10 7.37
CA TYR A 42 2.39 7.58 6.98
C TYR A 42 2.35 7.09 5.54
N THR A 43 1.37 6.26 5.21
CA THR A 43 1.22 5.67 3.87
C THR A 43 1.10 6.74 2.79
N ASN A 44 0.35 7.82 3.06
CA ASN A 44 0.15 8.92 2.13
C ASN A 44 1.44 9.73 1.89
N ALA A 45 2.28 9.88 2.91
CA ALA A 45 3.54 10.61 2.77
C ALA A 45 4.65 9.78 2.10
N VAL A 46 4.79 8.51 2.51
CA VAL A 46 5.87 7.62 2.04
C VAL A 46 5.51 6.97 0.70
N GLY A 47 4.24 6.61 0.50
CA GLY A 47 3.73 5.90 -0.67
C GLY A 47 3.67 4.38 -0.49
N GLU A 48 3.98 3.87 0.70
CA GLU A 48 3.84 2.47 1.11
C GLU A 48 3.50 2.38 2.60
N THR A 49 3.01 1.23 3.05
CA THR A 49 2.68 1.07 4.48
C THR A 49 3.95 1.09 5.35
N ALA A 50 3.81 1.42 6.62
CA ALA A 50 4.93 1.33 7.56
C ALA A 50 5.50 -0.08 7.66
N CYS A 51 4.66 -1.11 7.48
CA CYS A 51 5.10 -2.49 7.41
C CYS A 51 5.94 -2.79 6.17
N ASP A 52 5.57 -2.26 5.00
CA ASP A 52 6.37 -2.42 3.78
C ASP A 52 7.74 -1.74 3.93
N THR A 53 7.78 -0.51 4.48
CA THR A 53 9.05 0.17 4.75
C THR A 53 9.92 -0.62 5.74
N TYR A 54 9.32 -1.10 6.84
CA TYR A 54 10.01 -1.92 7.83
C TYR A 54 10.58 -3.21 7.21
N GLN A 55 9.77 -3.89 6.39
CA GLN A 55 10.20 -5.10 5.69
C GLN A 55 11.38 -4.83 4.77
N ARG A 56 11.28 -3.79 3.92
CA ARG A 56 12.33 -3.43 2.97
C ARG A 56 13.62 -3.03 3.67
N LEU A 57 13.53 -2.32 4.80
CA LEU A 57 14.69 -1.96 5.60
C LEU A 57 15.40 -3.21 6.13
N ARG A 58 14.67 -4.17 6.70
CA ARG A 58 15.26 -5.45 7.16
C ARG A 58 15.77 -6.31 6.02
N GLN A 59 15.16 -6.24 4.84
CA GLN A 59 15.60 -6.97 3.65
C GLN A 59 16.97 -6.55 3.11
N ILE A 60 17.49 -5.39 3.51
CA ILE A 60 18.89 -5.00 3.23
C ILE A 60 19.86 -6.02 3.85
N CYS A 61 19.59 -6.46 5.08
CA CYS A 61 20.46 -7.38 5.82
C CYS A 61 20.01 -8.85 5.72
N ASN A 62 18.70 -9.07 5.53
CA ASN A 62 18.12 -10.40 5.39
C ASN A 62 17.11 -10.41 4.23
N PRO A 63 17.53 -10.76 3.01
CA PRO A 63 16.67 -10.73 1.82
C PRO A 63 15.42 -11.64 1.89
N GLN A 64 15.38 -12.57 2.85
CA GLN A 64 14.23 -13.45 3.08
C GLN A 64 13.31 -12.95 4.19
N TYR A 65 13.65 -11.85 4.85
CA TYR A 65 12.82 -11.28 5.89
C TYR A 65 11.45 -10.92 5.35
N GLN A 66 10.42 -11.40 6.04
CA GLN A 66 9.03 -11.03 5.82
C GLN A 66 8.47 -10.58 7.15
N VAL A 67 7.69 -9.50 7.11
CA VAL A 67 6.98 -9.02 8.29
C VAL A 67 6.06 -10.14 8.79
N PRO A 68 6.22 -10.62 10.03
CA PRO A 68 5.31 -11.61 10.60
C PRO A 68 3.97 -10.96 10.95
N SER A 69 3.02 -11.79 11.39
CA SER A 69 1.89 -11.27 12.16
C SER A 69 2.41 -10.87 13.53
N PHE A 70 2.35 -9.57 13.83
CA PHE A 70 2.92 -9.00 15.05
C PHE A 70 2.17 -9.49 16.27
N ARG A 71 2.87 -9.64 17.39
CA ARG A 71 2.24 -9.95 18.67
C ARG A 71 1.41 -8.76 19.14
N ALA A 72 0.33 -9.02 19.88
CA ALA A 72 -0.50 -7.98 20.49
C ALA A 72 0.24 -7.21 21.62
N ASN A 73 1.23 -7.85 22.25
CA ASN A 73 2.05 -7.23 23.29
C ASN A 73 3.28 -6.56 22.66
N THR A 74 3.64 -5.38 23.17
CA THR A 74 4.85 -4.67 22.74
C THR A 74 6.12 -5.31 23.31
N PRO A 75 7.18 -5.46 22.50
CA PRO A 75 7.27 -5.14 21.06
C PRO A 75 6.59 -6.22 20.19
N GLY A 76 5.92 -5.81 19.10
CA GLY A 76 5.22 -6.76 18.22
C GLY A 76 6.15 -7.72 17.47
N ASP A 77 7.32 -7.23 17.06
CA ASP A 77 8.42 -8.00 16.43
C ASP A 77 9.72 -7.88 17.27
N GLN A 78 10.78 -8.61 16.88
CA GLN A 78 12.11 -8.55 17.48
C GLN A 78 13.20 -8.46 16.40
N CYS A 79 14.29 -7.75 16.73
CA CYS A 79 15.50 -7.75 15.91
C CYS A 79 16.29 -9.03 16.22
N ASP A 80 16.17 -10.02 15.35
CA ASP A 80 16.73 -11.37 15.49
C ASP A 80 17.55 -11.80 14.26
N ASP A 81 17.80 -10.89 13.31
CA ASP A 81 18.65 -11.15 12.15
C ASP A 81 20.10 -11.42 12.56
N GLN A 82 20.75 -12.38 11.89
CA GLN A 82 22.20 -12.61 12.07
C GLN A 82 23.01 -11.33 11.76
N LEU A 83 22.64 -10.62 10.68
CA LEU A 83 23.15 -9.29 10.37
C LEU A 83 22.15 -8.25 10.87
N HIS A 84 22.37 -7.74 12.09
CA HIS A 84 21.38 -7.00 12.84
C HIS A 84 21.39 -5.48 12.59
N ASP A 85 22.33 -4.92 11.83
CA ASP A 85 22.46 -3.47 11.64
C ASP A 85 21.20 -2.81 11.05
N CYS A 86 20.44 -3.54 10.24
CA CYS A 86 19.17 -3.10 9.66
C CYS A 86 17.99 -3.03 10.65
N CYS A 87 18.07 -3.77 11.76
CA CYS A 87 17.03 -3.77 12.79
C CYS A 87 17.49 -3.16 14.12
N CYS A 88 18.80 -3.12 14.39
CA CYS A 88 19.33 -2.67 15.67
C CYS A 88 19.51 -1.15 15.78
N ASN A 89 18.46 -0.42 15.44
CA ASN A 89 18.47 1.03 15.43
C ASN A 89 17.08 1.57 15.78
N SER A 90 17.00 2.83 16.22
CA SER A 90 15.73 3.42 16.66
C SER A 90 14.75 3.63 15.49
N ILE A 91 15.25 3.77 14.27
CA ILE A 91 14.43 3.96 13.06
C ILE A 91 13.63 2.69 12.78
N SER A 92 14.30 1.54 12.75
CA SER A 92 13.67 0.24 12.58
C SER A 92 12.71 -0.09 13.73
N TRP A 93 13.05 0.30 14.96
CA TRP A 93 12.14 0.23 16.10
C TRP A 93 10.85 1.04 15.88
N ALA A 94 10.97 2.32 15.50
CA ALA A 94 9.81 3.16 15.24
C ALA A 94 8.94 2.63 14.09
N LEU A 95 9.58 2.16 13.00
CA LEU A 95 8.88 1.52 11.89
C LEU A 95 8.16 0.23 12.32
N SER A 96 8.77 -0.57 13.20
CA SER A 96 8.11 -1.76 13.75
C SER A 96 6.88 -1.38 14.57
N MET A 97 6.94 -0.32 15.37
CA MET A 97 5.79 0.14 16.16
C MET A 97 4.67 0.71 15.29
N LEU A 98 5.01 1.41 14.21
CA LEU A 98 4.04 1.85 13.21
C LEU A 98 3.44 0.64 12.47
N CYS A 99 4.24 -0.35 12.10
CA CYS A 99 3.75 -1.57 11.48
C CYS A 99 2.79 -2.35 12.42
N MET A 100 3.11 -2.41 13.72
CA MET A 100 2.22 -3.01 14.71
C MET A 100 0.86 -2.32 14.72
N ASN A 101 0.84 -0.98 14.74
CA ASN A 101 -0.38 -0.19 14.69
C ASN A 101 -1.13 -0.38 13.38
N CYS A 102 -0.43 -0.50 12.26
CA CYS A 102 -1.01 -0.83 10.95
C CYS A 102 -1.71 -2.21 10.97
N GLN A 103 -1.10 -3.25 11.54
CA GLN A 103 -1.68 -4.60 11.58
C GLN A 103 -2.83 -4.76 12.58
N TRP A 104 -2.75 -4.06 13.72
CA TRP A 104 -3.70 -4.21 14.83
C TRP A 104 -4.79 -3.15 14.86
N ASP A 105 -4.74 -2.17 13.96
CA ASP A 105 -5.84 -1.21 13.81
C ASP A 105 -7.12 -1.93 13.37
N VAL A 106 -8.22 -1.63 14.06
CA VAL A 106 -9.54 -2.16 13.70
C VAL A 106 -10.40 -0.98 13.30
N ILE A 107 -11.16 -1.11 12.20
CA ILE A 107 -12.06 -0.05 11.73
C ILE A 107 -13.05 0.31 12.85
N GLY A 108 -13.04 1.56 13.30
CA GLY A 108 -13.83 2.04 14.45
C GLY A 108 -13.17 1.82 15.81
N GLY A 109 -11.89 1.44 15.84
CA GLY A 109 -11.04 1.29 17.01
C GLY A 109 -10.62 2.62 17.64
N ALA A 110 -9.83 2.52 18.71
CA ALA A 110 -9.30 3.68 19.41
C ALA A 110 -8.27 4.41 18.54
N SER A 111 -8.47 5.71 18.32
CA SER A 111 -7.55 6.57 17.56
C SER A 111 -6.21 6.81 18.27
N SER A 112 -6.06 6.32 19.50
CA SER A 112 -4.83 6.45 20.28
C SER A 112 -3.74 5.47 19.86
N GLY A 113 -4.07 4.43 19.08
CA GLY A 113 -3.13 3.37 18.75
C GLY A 113 -2.60 2.60 19.98
N ILE A 114 -1.52 1.85 19.76
CA ILE A 114 -0.82 1.03 20.74
C ILE A 114 0.55 1.65 21.02
N ASP A 115 0.76 1.98 22.29
CA ASP A 115 2.01 2.50 22.82
C ASP A 115 2.93 1.37 23.33
N ALA A 116 4.22 1.68 23.45
CA ALA A 116 5.21 0.81 24.08
C ALA A 116 5.72 1.44 25.38
N GLY A 117 5.70 0.65 26.45
CA GLY A 117 6.20 1.09 27.76
C GLY A 117 7.72 1.17 27.83
N VAL A 118 8.22 1.66 28.97
CA VAL A 118 9.64 1.71 29.31
C VAL A 118 10.31 0.35 29.08
N GLY A 119 11.48 0.36 28.44
CA GLY A 119 12.28 -0.83 28.16
C GLY A 119 11.87 -1.61 26.91
N ALA A 120 10.79 -1.24 26.21
CA ALA A 120 10.31 -1.97 25.04
C ALA A 120 11.33 -2.00 23.89
N TYR A 121 12.02 -0.89 23.62
CA TYR A 121 13.14 -0.88 22.68
C TYR A 121 14.30 -1.80 23.12
N GLY A 122 14.51 -1.95 24.42
CA GLY A 122 15.44 -2.94 24.97
C GLY A 122 14.99 -4.35 24.60
N MET A 123 13.72 -4.70 24.85
CA MET A 123 13.15 -6.00 24.50
C MET A 123 13.19 -6.29 23.00
N TYR A 124 12.99 -5.26 22.17
CA TYR A 124 13.06 -5.37 20.71
C TYR A 124 14.46 -5.78 20.23
N ARG A 125 15.51 -5.19 20.84
CA ARG A 125 16.92 -5.46 20.52
C ARG A 125 17.52 -6.68 21.24
N ALA A 126 16.81 -7.25 22.21
CA ALA A 126 17.36 -8.24 23.12
C ALA A 126 16.42 -9.46 23.27
N PRO A 127 16.05 -10.14 22.16
CA PRO A 127 15.08 -11.24 22.21
C PRO A 127 15.51 -12.40 23.13
N THR A 128 16.82 -12.66 23.25
CA THR A 128 17.41 -13.75 24.05
C THR A 128 18.56 -13.30 24.96
N GLY A 129 18.69 -12.01 25.23
CA GLY A 129 19.81 -11.40 25.96
C GLY A 129 20.43 -10.23 25.19
N ALA A 130 21.66 -9.81 25.52
CA ALA A 130 22.34 -8.72 24.81
C ALA A 130 22.70 -9.11 23.37
N PHE A 131 21.72 -9.03 22.46
CA PHE A 131 21.86 -9.44 21.06
C PHE A 131 22.52 -8.34 20.22
N CYS A 132 22.10 -7.08 20.38
CA CYS A 132 22.72 -5.96 19.68
C CYS A 132 22.81 -4.68 20.56
N SER A 133 23.76 -4.68 21.50
CA SER A 133 24.03 -3.53 22.37
C SER A 133 25.49 -3.07 22.23
N PRO A 134 25.74 -1.77 22.03
CA PRO A 134 24.76 -0.69 21.88
C PRO A 134 24.11 -0.67 20.48
N GLY A 135 22.81 -0.37 20.42
CA GLY A 135 22.14 -0.07 19.14
C GLY A 135 22.38 1.38 18.69
N THR A 136 22.01 1.68 17.44
CA THR A 136 22.15 3.03 16.86
C THR A 136 20.89 3.86 17.09
N ASN A 137 20.99 4.93 17.88
CA ASN A 137 19.85 5.81 18.17
C ASN A 137 19.83 6.99 17.19
N GLN A 138 18.64 7.40 16.77
CA GLN A 138 18.36 8.58 15.95
C GLN A 138 19.10 8.61 14.59
N SER A 139 19.61 7.46 14.15
CA SER A 139 20.34 7.30 12.90
C SER A 139 20.38 5.83 12.48
N LEU A 140 20.82 5.60 11.24
CA LEU A 140 21.24 4.29 10.74
C LEU A 140 22.77 4.24 10.71
N PRO A 141 23.38 3.04 10.81
CA PRO A 141 24.76 2.83 10.37
C PRO A 141 24.95 3.35 8.94
N ALA A 142 26.12 3.91 8.63
CA ALA A 142 26.34 4.67 7.38
C ALA A 142 26.17 3.81 6.11
N ASP A 143 26.57 2.55 6.16
CA ASP A 143 26.36 1.57 5.11
C ASP A 143 24.88 1.21 4.93
N ILE A 144 24.14 1.05 6.03
CA ILE A 144 22.68 0.81 5.99
C ILE A 144 21.93 2.04 5.48
N GLN A 145 22.32 3.25 5.89
CA GLN A 145 21.76 4.50 5.34
C GLN A 145 21.95 4.56 3.82
N THR A 146 23.17 4.29 3.36
CA THR A 146 23.50 4.28 1.93
C THR A 146 22.70 3.22 1.18
N ALA A 147 22.58 2.02 1.73
CA ALA A 147 21.79 0.94 1.15
C ALA A 147 20.30 1.28 1.08
N ALA A 148 19.73 1.88 2.13
CA ALA A 148 18.33 2.33 2.15
C ALA A 148 18.07 3.37 1.06
N CYS A 149 18.97 4.35 0.90
CA CYS A 149 18.89 5.35 -0.15
C CYS A 149 18.97 4.73 -1.56
N ASN A 150 19.93 3.82 -1.79
CA ASN A 150 20.09 3.15 -3.07
C ASN A 150 18.90 2.23 -3.41
N ALA A 151 18.27 1.63 -2.39
CA ALA A 151 17.06 0.82 -2.54
C ALA A 151 15.79 1.66 -2.69
N GLY A 152 15.86 3.00 -2.63
CA GLY A 152 14.71 3.89 -2.69
C GLY A 152 13.74 3.70 -1.53
N ILE A 153 14.27 3.39 -0.34
CA ILE A 153 13.48 3.32 0.90
C ILE A 153 13.37 4.74 1.44
N LYS A 154 12.15 5.26 1.50
CA LYS A 154 11.87 6.60 2.00
C LYS A 154 11.71 6.55 3.51
N LEU A 155 12.63 7.20 4.21
CA LEU A 155 12.61 7.34 5.67
C LEU A 155 12.40 8.82 5.99
N ASP A 156 11.25 9.14 6.56
CA ASP A 156 10.87 10.51 6.93
C ASP A 156 11.75 11.01 8.10
N ASN A 157 12.06 12.31 8.10
CA ASN A 157 12.91 12.99 9.09
C ASN A 157 12.47 12.73 10.54
N PHE A 158 11.16 12.58 10.81
CA PHE A 158 10.70 12.32 12.19
C PHE A 158 11.31 11.05 12.78
N LEU A 159 11.63 10.04 11.96
CA LEU A 159 12.26 8.79 12.41
C LEU A 159 13.68 9.01 12.95
N TYR A 160 14.36 10.07 12.49
CA TYR A 160 15.69 10.45 12.95
C TYR A 160 15.62 11.35 14.19
N GLY A 161 14.55 12.13 14.36
CA GLY A 161 14.39 13.02 15.51
C GLY A 161 13.76 12.37 16.74
N LEU A 162 12.81 11.45 16.54
CA LEU A 162 11.93 10.98 17.61
C LEU A 162 12.42 9.66 18.23
N PHE A 163 13.05 9.74 19.40
CA PHE A 163 13.47 8.58 20.17
C PHE A 163 13.46 8.87 21.68
N TRP A 164 12.87 7.97 22.46
CA TRP A 164 12.89 8.02 23.92
C TRP A 164 13.98 7.12 24.47
N THR A 165 14.88 7.69 25.28
CA THR A 165 16.07 6.99 25.79
C THR A 165 15.73 5.83 26.75
N ASP A 166 14.57 5.88 27.38
CA ASP A 166 14.03 4.79 28.19
C ASP A 166 13.43 3.64 27.35
N GLY A 167 13.39 3.80 26.02
CA GLY A 167 12.87 2.81 25.08
C GLY A 167 11.36 2.77 24.96
N SER A 168 10.65 3.75 25.53
CA SER A 168 9.22 3.93 25.32
C SER A 168 8.91 4.42 23.89
N TRP A 169 7.65 4.30 23.49
CA TRP A 169 7.15 4.80 22.22
C TRP A 169 5.66 5.13 22.32
N TYR A 170 5.25 6.25 21.72
CA TYR A 170 3.88 6.75 21.81
C TYR A 170 3.31 7.02 20.43
N PHE A 171 2.19 6.38 20.09
CA PHE A 171 1.59 6.42 18.76
C PHE A 171 1.16 7.84 18.38
N VAL A 172 0.28 8.44 19.19
CA VAL A 172 -0.29 9.78 18.91
C VAL A 172 0.82 10.83 18.82
N TYR A 173 1.79 10.79 19.73
CA TYR A 173 2.92 11.72 19.71
C TYR A 173 3.74 11.57 18.42
N THR A 174 3.96 10.34 17.97
CA THR A 174 4.69 10.05 16.72
C THR A 174 3.92 10.59 15.51
N MET A 175 2.62 10.30 15.42
CA MET A 175 1.76 10.79 14.35
C MET A 175 1.73 12.33 14.31
N ASP A 176 1.52 12.99 15.45
CA ASP A 176 1.45 14.45 15.52
C ASP A 176 2.79 15.10 15.16
N THR A 177 3.89 14.49 15.60
CA THR A 177 5.25 14.96 15.27
C THR A 177 5.53 14.84 13.78
N ALA A 178 5.20 13.69 13.16
CA ALA A 178 5.37 13.47 11.73
C ALA A 178 4.50 14.42 10.90
N SER A 179 3.22 14.58 11.29
CA SER A 179 2.28 15.46 10.61
C SER A 179 2.74 16.93 10.68
N ARG A 180 3.25 17.37 11.83
CA ARG A 180 3.83 18.71 11.99
C ARG A 180 5.05 18.91 11.11
N ASP A 181 5.97 17.94 11.08
CA ASP A 181 7.20 18.02 10.28
C ASP A 181 6.90 18.11 8.78
N GLN A 182 5.90 17.35 8.31
CA GLN A 182 5.43 17.40 6.92
C GLN A 182 4.87 18.77 6.53
N VAL A 183 4.06 19.38 7.40
CA VAL A 183 3.52 20.73 7.16
C VAL A 183 4.64 21.77 7.19
N GLU A 184 5.55 21.70 8.15
CA GLU A 184 6.67 22.64 8.30
C GLU A 184 7.61 22.62 7.09
N ASN A 185 7.86 21.43 6.54
CA ASN A 185 8.78 21.25 5.42
C ASN A 185 8.08 21.14 4.06
N ASN A 186 6.79 21.44 3.95
CA ASN A 186 6.01 21.33 2.70
C ASN A 186 6.19 19.95 2.02
N ASN A 187 6.05 18.87 2.80
CA ASN A 187 6.29 17.47 2.42
C ASN A 187 7.72 17.13 1.95
N ASN A 188 8.69 18.03 2.13
CA ASN A 188 10.10 17.76 1.85
C ASN A 188 10.81 17.16 3.08
N THR A 189 10.27 16.06 3.62
CA THR A 189 10.73 15.42 4.86
C THR A 189 11.64 14.21 4.61
N PHE A 190 12.07 13.97 3.37
CA PHE A 190 12.94 12.84 3.01
C PHE A 190 14.36 13.30 2.70
N THR A 191 15.00 13.96 3.67
CA THR A 191 16.26 14.71 3.43
C THR A 191 17.53 13.92 3.69
N HIS A 192 17.42 12.72 4.27
CA HIS A 192 18.57 11.89 4.68
C HIS A 192 19.20 11.07 3.56
N CYS A 193 18.62 11.12 2.37
CA CYS A 193 19.24 10.61 1.16
C CYS A 193 19.64 11.79 0.28
N ASN A 194 20.92 11.87 -0.11
CA ASN A 194 21.29 12.76 -1.19
C ASN A 194 20.42 12.39 -2.39
N SER A 195 19.73 13.39 -2.96
CA SER A 195 19.05 13.22 -4.24
C SER A 195 20.11 12.93 -5.30
N THR A 196 20.51 11.67 -5.44
CA THR A 196 21.11 11.18 -6.68
C THR A 196 19.95 11.14 -7.65
N THR A 197 19.54 12.32 -8.11
CA THR A 197 18.70 12.50 -9.27
C THR A 197 19.40 11.72 -10.37
N SER A 198 18.90 10.52 -10.69
CA SER A 198 19.17 9.88 -11.95
C SER A 198 18.54 10.77 -13.03
N THR A 199 19.24 11.85 -13.38
CA THR A 199 19.10 12.52 -14.67
C THR A 199 19.55 11.54 -15.72
N THR A 200 18.66 10.63 -16.10
CA THR A 200 18.70 9.94 -17.38
C THR A 200 18.30 10.95 -18.45
N SER A 201 19.09 12.00 -18.62
CA SER A 201 19.07 12.79 -19.84
C SER A 201 19.96 12.06 -20.84
N SER A 202 19.34 11.24 -21.69
CA SER A 202 19.94 10.74 -22.92
C SER A 202 20.35 11.92 -23.79
N ALA A 203 21.58 12.40 -23.62
CA ALA A 203 22.22 13.28 -24.58
C ALA A 203 23.27 12.44 -25.33
N LEU A 204 22.96 12.17 -26.61
CA LEU A 204 23.89 11.63 -27.59
C LEU A 204 25.18 12.47 -27.62
N PRO A 205 26.39 11.86 -27.64
CA PRO A 205 27.60 12.60 -27.93
C PRO A 205 27.68 12.87 -29.45
N SER A 206 27.42 14.11 -29.86
CA SER A 206 27.81 14.60 -31.18
C SER A 206 29.17 15.27 -31.09
N THR A 207 30.17 14.61 -31.66
CA THR A 207 31.46 15.17 -32.06
C THR A 207 31.28 16.34 -33.02
N SER A 208 31.95 17.47 -32.77
CA SER A 208 32.67 18.28 -33.79
C SER A 208 33.49 19.40 -33.14
N ALA A 209 34.63 19.67 -33.76
CA ALA A 209 35.73 20.51 -33.30
C ALA A 209 35.61 22.00 -33.71
N SER A 210 36.32 22.84 -32.95
CA SER A 210 37.03 24.10 -33.29
C SER A 210 36.35 25.23 -34.06
N GLY A 211 36.50 26.46 -33.52
CA GLY A 211 36.47 27.68 -34.32
C GLY A 211 36.14 28.97 -33.55
N SER A 212 37.18 29.75 -33.24
CA SER A 212 37.17 31.08 -32.62
C SER A 212 36.49 32.15 -33.50
N THR A 213 35.84 33.17 -32.91
CA THR A 213 36.09 34.63 -33.11
C THR A 213 34.98 35.51 -32.53
N SER A 214 35.40 36.65 -31.97
CA SER A 214 34.62 37.73 -31.35
C SER A 214 34.04 38.71 -32.38
N ALA A 215 32.88 39.33 -32.10
CA ALA A 215 32.60 40.76 -32.33
C ALA A 215 31.20 41.19 -31.86
N SER A 216 31.13 42.42 -31.36
CA SER A 216 29.96 43.15 -30.81
C SER A 216 28.98 43.66 -31.88
N GLY A 217 27.73 43.94 -31.49
CA GLY A 217 26.78 44.75 -32.27
C GLY A 217 25.37 44.83 -31.68
N SER A 218 24.81 46.04 -31.63
CA SER A 218 23.68 46.55 -30.85
C SER A 218 22.26 46.43 -31.49
N VAL A 219 21.22 46.24 -30.64
CA VAL A 219 19.88 46.93 -30.46
C VAL A 219 19.20 47.59 -31.71
N PRO A 220 17.83 47.74 -31.90
CA PRO A 220 16.62 47.43 -31.08
C PRO A 220 15.39 46.75 -31.79
N THR A 221 14.38 46.38 -30.96
CA THR A 221 12.89 46.45 -31.09
C THR A 221 12.16 46.03 -32.39
N THR A 222 11.22 45.09 -32.29
CA THR A 222 9.81 45.21 -32.80
C THR A 222 8.93 44.06 -32.27
N ASN A 223 7.71 44.43 -31.87
CA ASN A 223 6.59 43.60 -31.42
C ASN A 223 6.19 42.49 -32.40
N GLN A 224 5.87 41.29 -31.87
CA GLN A 224 4.92 40.39 -32.52
C GLN A 224 3.99 39.73 -31.51
N VAL A 225 2.70 39.92 -31.77
CA VAL A 225 1.55 39.21 -31.21
C VAL A 225 1.49 37.83 -31.89
N THR A 226 1.42 36.74 -31.13
CA THR A 226 0.86 35.47 -31.63
C THR A 226 0.18 34.71 -30.49
N SER A 227 -1.02 34.27 -30.82
CA SER A 227 -2.04 33.58 -30.05
C SER A 227 -1.73 32.10 -29.76
N SER A 228 -2.31 31.64 -28.66
CA SER A 228 -2.86 30.29 -28.41
C SER A 228 -1.96 29.05 -28.52
N SER A 229 -1.72 28.41 -27.37
CA SER A 229 -1.90 26.95 -27.22
C SER A 229 -2.16 26.61 -25.75
N GLN A 230 -3.45 26.42 -25.44
CA GLN A 230 -3.91 25.77 -24.21
C GLN A 230 -3.50 24.30 -24.27
N SER A 231 -2.58 23.86 -23.40
CA SER A 231 -2.42 22.45 -23.08
C SER A 231 -3.31 22.12 -21.89
N SER A 232 -4.57 21.81 -22.17
CA SER A 232 -5.50 21.23 -21.22
C SER A 232 -5.02 19.83 -20.82
N HIS A 233 -4.45 19.70 -19.63
CA HIS A 233 -4.27 18.40 -19.00
C HIS A 233 -5.66 17.80 -18.70
N PRO A 234 -5.96 16.56 -19.10
CA PRO A 234 -7.18 15.90 -18.69
C PRO A 234 -7.15 15.68 -17.17
N SER A 235 -8.09 16.29 -16.47
CA SER A 235 -8.33 16.07 -15.05
C SER A 235 -8.77 14.63 -14.80
N THR A 236 -8.03 13.95 -13.92
CA THR A 236 -8.21 12.59 -13.36
C THR A 236 -9.51 12.41 -12.54
N ALA A 237 -10.59 13.10 -12.91
CA ALA A 237 -11.86 13.12 -12.19
C ALA A 237 -12.95 12.23 -12.84
N SER A 238 -12.68 11.60 -13.99
CA SER A 238 -13.72 10.92 -14.78
C SER A 238 -13.67 9.40 -14.80
N VAL A 239 -12.73 8.75 -14.09
CA VAL A 239 -12.57 7.27 -14.11
C VAL A 239 -13.03 6.58 -12.82
N ALA A 240 -13.32 7.32 -11.75
CA ALA A 240 -13.72 6.73 -10.46
C ALA A 240 -15.24 6.50 -10.28
N GLY A 241 -16.10 6.95 -11.20
CA GLY A 241 -17.56 6.90 -11.02
C GLY A 241 -18.29 5.64 -11.53
N GLY A 242 -17.62 4.79 -12.31
CA GLY A 242 -18.28 3.71 -13.05
C GLY A 242 -18.54 2.41 -12.26
N THR A 243 -17.69 2.09 -11.28
CA THR A 243 -17.69 0.77 -10.63
C THR A 243 -18.80 0.61 -9.59
N VAL A 244 -19.12 1.67 -8.84
CA VAL A 244 -20.15 1.63 -7.80
C VAL A 244 -21.56 1.53 -8.38
N GLY A 245 -21.83 2.22 -9.51
CA GLY A 245 -23.12 2.14 -10.20
C GLY A 245 -23.40 0.77 -10.85
N GLY A 246 -22.35 0.10 -11.34
CA GLY A 246 -22.47 -1.22 -11.98
C GLY A 246 -22.91 -2.33 -11.02
N ILE A 247 -22.37 -2.35 -9.80
CA ILE A 247 -22.67 -3.41 -8.81
C ILE A 247 -24.11 -3.30 -8.31
N LEU A 248 -24.56 -2.07 -8.01
CA LEU A 248 -25.95 -1.82 -7.63
C LEU A 248 -26.94 -2.17 -8.74
N GLY A 249 -26.63 -1.81 -9.99
CA GLY A 249 -27.45 -2.16 -11.15
C GLY A 249 -27.55 -3.67 -11.38
N LEU A 250 -26.42 -4.40 -11.29
CA LEU A 250 -26.38 -5.84 -11.51
C LEU A 250 -27.12 -6.62 -10.41
N ALA A 251 -26.95 -6.23 -9.15
CA ALA A 251 -27.65 -6.86 -8.03
C ALA A 251 -29.18 -6.71 -8.15
N LEU A 252 -29.65 -5.55 -8.60
CA LEU A 252 -31.07 -5.27 -8.78
C LEU A 252 -31.67 -6.08 -9.95
N LEU A 253 -30.93 -6.23 -11.05
CA LEU A 253 -31.36 -7.07 -12.18
C LEU A 253 -31.39 -8.57 -11.83
N LEU A 254 -30.40 -9.08 -11.11
CA LEU A 254 -30.37 -10.48 -10.66
C LEU A 254 -31.48 -10.78 -9.65
N GLY A 255 -31.75 -9.85 -8.72
CA GLY A 255 -32.85 -9.95 -7.77
C GLY A 255 -34.22 -10.05 -8.46
N LEU A 256 -34.48 -9.18 -9.45
CA LEU A 256 -35.72 -9.20 -10.23
C LEU A 256 -35.88 -10.49 -11.03
N ALA A 257 -34.80 -10.99 -11.66
CA ALA A 257 -34.82 -12.24 -12.41
C ALA A 257 -35.16 -13.44 -11.50
N PHE A 258 -34.59 -13.48 -10.30
CA PHE A 258 -34.84 -14.55 -9.32
C PHE A 258 -36.29 -14.55 -8.82
N ILE A 259 -36.85 -13.37 -8.51
CA ILE A 259 -38.25 -13.25 -8.06
C ILE A 259 -39.22 -13.70 -9.17
N CYS A 260 -38.99 -13.27 -10.41
CA CYS A 260 -39.77 -13.70 -11.57
C CYS A 260 -39.71 -15.22 -11.77
N TRP A 261 -38.52 -15.82 -11.60
CA TRP A 261 -38.38 -17.26 -11.73
C TRP A 261 -39.09 -18.03 -10.63
N ARG A 262 -38.99 -17.55 -9.38
CA ARG A 262 -39.68 -18.16 -8.24
C ARG A 262 -41.19 -18.12 -8.40
N LYS A 263 -41.76 -16.99 -8.85
CA LYS A 263 -43.20 -16.90 -9.16
C LYS A 263 -43.63 -17.86 -10.26
N ARG A 264 -42.81 -18.05 -11.30
CA ARG A 264 -43.12 -19.00 -12.39
C ARG A 264 -43.09 -20.47 -11.96
N ARG A 265 -42.31 -20.82 -10.93
CA ARG A 265 -42.27 -22.21 -10.42
C ARG A 265 -43.46 -22.57 -9.54
N VAL A 266 -44.09 -21.59 -8.88
CA VAL A 266 -45.26 -21.83 -8.02
C VAL A 266 -46.53 -22.08 -8.83
N HIS A 267 -46.60 -21.64 -10.09
CA HIS A 267 -47.76 -21.85 -10.96
C HIS A 267 -47.63 -23.03 -11.94
N ARG A 268 -46.94 -24.12 -11.58
CA ARG A 268 -47.11 -25.37 -12.35
C ARG A 268 -48.34 -26.12 -11.84
N PRO A 269 -49.44 -26.24 -12.62
CA PRO A 269 -50.60 -27.02 -12.21
C PRO A 269 -50.20 -28.50 -12.10
N LEU A 270 -50.64 -29.16 -11.03
CA LEU A 270 -50.44 -30.59 -10.80
C LEU A 270 -51.10 -31.42 -11.92
N PRO A 271 -50.43 -32.46 -12.47
CA PRO A 271 -51.08 -33.39 -13.39
C PRO A 271 -52.05 -34.28 -12.61
N THR A 272 -53.33 -34.23 -12.96
CA THR A 272 -54.34 -35.22 -12.57
C THR A 272 -53.98 -36.55 -13.21
N THR A 273 -53.68 -37.57 -12.39
CA THR A 273 -53.57 -38.96 -12.84
C THR A 273 -54.91 -39.65 -12.63
N ASP A 274 -55.64 -39.86 -13.72
CA ASP A 274 -56.75 -40.82 -13.78
C ASP A 274 -56.17 -42.25 -13.69
N ILE A 275 -56.70 -43.04 -12.76
CA ILE A 275 -56.45 -44.47 -12.63
C ILE A 275 -57.75 -45.17 -13.02
N ASP A 276 -57.76 -45.77 -14.20
CA ASP A 276 -58.79 -46.72 -14.63
C ASP A 276 -58.70 -48.00 -13.78
N ALA A 277 -59.84 -48.42 -13.22
CA ALA A 277 -60.02 -49.71 -12.57
C ALA A 277 -60.56 -50.74 -13.59
N PRO A 278 -60.13 -52.01 -13.54
CA PRO A 278 -60.63 -53.04 -14.44
C PRO A 278 -61.97 -53.58 -13.95
N THR A 279 -62.92 -53.64 -14.88
CA THR A 279 -64.24 -54.26 -14.74
C THR A 279 -64.12 -55.78 -14.70
N THR A 280 -64.80 -56.40 -13.73
CA THR A 280 -65.23 -57.81 -13.74
C THR A 280 -66.41 -58.02 -14.68
#